data_AF-A0A0G4EYB3-F1
#
_entry.id   AF-A0A0G4EYB3-F1
#
_cell.length_a   1.000
_cell.length_b   1.000
_cell.length_c   1.000
_cell.angle_alpha   90.00
_cell.angle_beta   90.00
_cell.angle_gamma   90.00
#
_symmetry.space_group_name_H-M   'P 1'
#
loop_
_entity.id
_entity.type
_entity.pdbx_description
1 polymer ?
#
loop_
_entity_poly.entity_id
_entity_poly.type
_entity_poly.pdbx_seq_one_letter_code
_entity_poly.pdbx_strand_id
1 'polypeptide(L)'
;MSDLVPDELWRRRILPSLLVHEAVCVRAACQAKAALVTAALLVERIDGSLARHSLTGLIDIDRTAPLPFSYVLRAAYVLEQGSNEWPGMGRFIRLAAIYRLIPANGLPLVLSAQWLAAHLPSRTAFHQLPLAMAIYRLFGHMVTHNTHSLALQPADNGAYRVGNEVPFGVVPLGELPAGHPYAEGYQRTDPVIRWSGWLYPSFSAFLLKRLLCRWRRQEGVGKLVLSARIGRDDFRCGRLLRTDDITEGQGIAVDYRLDWGNLNAADARDVRDVILSGWRPNETVAAHLCVWWGDIELYTTEESVAVQLLPLADRYPVSVGAARRVLRPFGLERDVIDRERVVG
;
A
#
# COMPACT_ATOMS: atom_id res chain seq x y z
N MET A 1 -5.11 0.28 44.12
CA MET A 1 -4.13 1.37 43.91
C MET A 1 -4.55 2.39 42.84
N SER A 2 -5.44 2.07 41.88
CA SER A 2 -5.88 3.02 40.82
C SER A 2 -6.58 4.28 41.33
N ASP A 3 -7.25 4.18 42.48
CA ASP A 3 -8.13 5.24 42.99
C ASP A 3 -7.37 6.37 43.68
N LEU A 4 -6.07 6.18 43.98
CA LEU A 4 -5.21 7.18 44.61
C LEU A 4 -4.59 8.16 43.60
N VAL A 5 -4.67 7.86 42.31
CA VAL A 5 -4.10 8.71 41.26
C VAL A 5 -5.17 9.71 40.77
N PRO A 6 -4.87 11.03 40.78
CA PRO A 6 -5.79 12.07 40.30
C PRO A 6 -6.22 11.84 38.84
N ASP A 7 -7.48 12.15 38.52
CA ASP A 7 -8.03 12.00 37.17
C ASP A 7 -7.23 12.76 36.12
N GLU A 8 -6.63 13.89 36.49
CA GLU A 8 -5.80 14.67 35.57
C GLU A 8 -4.54 13.92 35.15
N LEU A 9 -3.93 13.17 36.07
CA LEU A 9 -2.75 12.35 35.76
C LEU A 9 -3.15 11.13 34.92
N TRP A 10 -4.34 10.56 35.16
CA TRP A 10 -4.92 9.53 34.31
C TRP A 10 -5.10 10.02 32.87
N ARG A 11 -5.73 11.19 32.66
CA ARG A 11 -5.97 11.74 31.33
C ARG A 11 -4.69 12.13 30.60
N ARG A 12 -3.74 12.77 31.28
CA ARG A 12 -2.54 13.34 30.62
C ARG A 12 -1.39 12.35 30.44
N ARG A 13 -1.28 11.33 31.28
CA ARG A 13 -0.10 10.45 31.32
C ARG A 13 -0.45 8.98 31.10
N ILE A 14 -1.44 8.47 31.83
CA ILE A 14 -1.72 7.02 31.84
C ILE A 14 -2.51 6.59 30.59
N LEU A 15 -3.67 7.19 30.33
CA LEU A 15 -4.51 6.81 29.18
C LEU A 15 -3.79 6.97 27.83
N PRO A 16 -2.98 8.01 27.59
CA PRO A 16 -2.20 8.13 26.37
C PRO A 16 -1.10 7.07 26.21
N SER A 17 -0.58 6.51 27.31
CA SER A 17 0.45 5.45 27.24
C SER A 17 -0.12 4.04 27.04
N LEU A 18 -1.42 3.85 27.25
CA LEU A 18 -2.09 2.57 27.06
C LEU A 18 -2.51 2.37 25.60
N LEU A 19 -2.44 1.14 25.11
CA LEU A 19 -3.11 0.72 23.88
C LEU A 19 -4.62 0.75 24.05
N VAL A 20 -5.39 0.88 22.96
CA VAL A 20 -6.84 1.04 23.07
C VAL A 20 -7.51 -0.13 23.81
N HIS A 21 -7.00 -1.35 23.63
CA HIS A 21 -7.56 -2.53 24.28
C HIS A 21 -7.30 -2.54 25.79
N GLU A 22 -6.18 -1.97 26.24
CA GLU A 22 -5.85 -1.81 27.66
C GLU A 22 -6.71 -0.71 28.29
N ALA A 23 -6.95 0.39 27.57
CA ALA A 23 -7.86 1.44 28.02
C ALA A 23 -9.30 0.90 28.20
N VAL A 24 -9.74 -0.01 27.33
CA VAL A 24 -11.03 -0.70 27.50
C VAL A 24 -11.03 -1.62 28.73
N CYS A 25 -9.93 -2.32 29.02
CA CYS A 25 -9.82 -3.10 30.25
C CYS A 25 -9.95 -2.21 31.49
N VAL A 26 -9.35 -1.01 31.50
CA VAL A 26 -9.53 -0.03 32.59
C VAL A 26 -11.00 0.35 32.73
N ARG A 27 -11.69 0.62 31.61
CA ARG A 27 -13.12 0.95 31.60
C ARG A 27 -13.99 -0.17 32.19
N ALA A 28 -13.64 -1.43 31.92
CA ALA A 28 -14.39 -2.58 32.41
C ALA A 28 -14.08 -2.91 33.88
N ALA A 29 -12.83 -2.72 34.31
CA ALA A 29 -12.36 -3.17 35.63
C ALA A 29 -12.46 -2.09 36.73
N CYS A 30 -12.52 -0.81 36.37
CA CYS A 30 -12.49 0.29 37.34
C CYS A 30 -13.65 1.27 37.10
N GLN A 31 -14.72 1.15 37.87
CA GLN A 31 -15.89 2.03 37.74
C GLN A 31 -15.53 3.50 37.95
N ALA A 32 -14.61 3.81 38.87
CA ALA A 32 -14.16 5.17 39.15
C ALA A 32 -13.46 5.82 37.94
N LYS A 33 -12.74 5.04 37.13
CA LYS A 33 -11.99 5.54 35.96
C LYS A 33 -12.69 5.26 34.63
N ALA A 34 -13.78 4.48 34.62
CA ALA A 34 -14.56 4.17 33.43
C ALA A 34 -15.08 5.44 32.72
N ALA A 35 -15.46 6.46 33.50
CA ALA A 35 -15.91 7.75 32.97
C ALA A 35 -14.83 8.51 32.18
N LEU A 36 -13.55 8.17 32.34
CA LEU A 36 -12.44 8.81 31.62
C LEU A 36 -12.25 8.23 30.22
N VAL A 37 -12.66 6.99 29.98
CA VAL A 37 -12.53 6.31 28.68
C VAL A 37 -13.81 6.54 27.89
N THR A 38 -13.90 7.70 27.23
CA THR A 38 -15.10 8.15 26.50
C THR A 38 -14.97 7.96 24.99
N ALA A 39 -16.07 8.14 24.25
CA ALA A 39 -16.02 8.19 22.79
C ALA A 39 -15.16 9.36 22.29
N ALA A 40 -15.19 10.51 22.96
CA ALA A 40 -14.38 11.68 22.62
C ALA A 40 -12.88 11.38 22.72
N LEU A 41 -12.44 10.72 23.79
CA LEU A 41 -11.04 10.27 23.93
C LEU A 41 -10.63 9.34 22.77
N LEU A 42 -11.52 8.44 22.35
CA LEU A 42 -11.23 7.54 21.24
C LEU A 42 -11.13 8.28 19.90
N VAL A 43 -11.94 9.32 19.69
CA VAL A 43 -11.83 10.20 18.51
C VAL A 43 -10.49 10.94 18.50
N GLU A 44 -10.05 11.49 19.64
CA GLU A 44 -8.72 12.13 19.73
C GLU A 44 -7.60 11.14 19.39
N ARG A 45 -7.71 9.88 19.81
CA ARG A 45 -6.75 8.82 19.46
C ARG A 45 -6.79 8.45 17.98
N ILE A 46 -7.98 8.43 17.38
CA ILE A 46 -8.15 8.24 15.93
C ILE A 46 -7.45 9.37 15.18
N ASP A 47 -7.72 10.63 15.53
CA ASP A 47 -7.10 11.80 14.89
C ASP A 47 -5.58 11.78 15.02
N GLY A 48 -5.06 11.45 16.22
CA GLY A 48 -3.64 11.29 16.44
C GLY A 48 -3.02 10.15 15.62
N SER A 49 -3.73 9.04 15.44
CA SER A 49 -3.28 7.91 14.62
C SER A 49 -3.29 8.25 13.13
N LEU A 50 -4.35 8.90 12.65
CA LEU A 50 -4.45 9.36 11.26
C LEU A 50 -3.31 10.33 10.93
N ALA A 51 -3.03 11.28 11.81
CA ALA A 51 -1.91 12.22 11.64
C ALA A 51 -0.56 11.50 11.66
N ARG A 52 -0.31 10.63 12.66
CA ARG A 52 0.95 9.90 12.81
C ARG A 52 1.30 9.05 11.59
N HIS A 53 0.30 8.41 10.99
CA HIS A 53 0.48 7.52 9.85
C HIS A 53 0.31 8.22 8.50
N SER A 54 0.22 9.56 8.48
CA SER A 54 0.00 10.35 7.27
C SER A 54 -1.24 9.88 6.49
N LEU A 55 -2.32 9.56 7.19
CA LEU A 55 -3.61 9.13 6.64
C LEU A 55 -4.66 10.25 6.63
N THR A 56 -4.37 11.40 7.24
CA THR A 56 -5.26 12.57 7.22
C THR A 56 -5.65 12.92 5.79
N GLY A 57 -6.96 13.03 5.54
CA GLY A 57 -7.51 13.27 4.21
C GLY A 57 -7.53 12.05 3.29
N LEU A 58 -7.02 10.89 3.71
CA LEU A 58 -7.11 9.63 2.96
C LEU A 58 -8.14 8.65 3.53
N ILE A 59 -8.17 8.52 4.85
CA ILE A 59 -9.10 7.67 5.60
C ILE A 59 -9.75 8.55 6.66
N ASP A 60 -11.05 8.33 6.91
CA ASP A 60 -11.72 8.89 8.08
C ASP A 60 -12.79 7.92 8.62
N ILE A 61 -13.35 8.23 9.77
CA ILE A 61 -14.58 7.63 10.28
C ILE A 61 -15.78 8.47 9.87
N ASP A 62 -16.96 7.87 9.86
CA ASP A 62 -18.21 8.58 9.70
C ASP A 62 -18.52 9.38 10.98
N ARG A 63 -18.45 10.70 10.88
CA ARG A 63 -18.66 11.64 12.00
C ARG A 63 -20.07 12.26 12.02
N THR A 64 -21.00 11.81 11.18
CA THR A 64 -22.28 12.50 10.91
C THR A 64 -23.36 12.34 11.99
N ALA A 65 -23.15 11.49 13.00
CA ALA A 65 -24.13 11.20 14.06
C ALA A 65 -23.43 11.01 15.42
N PRO A 66 -24.18 10.90 16.54
CA PRO A 66 -23.59 10.56 17.82
C PRO A 66 -22.78 9.26 17.69
N LEU A 67 -21.47 9.36 17.89
CA LEU A 67 -20.54 8.27 17.64
C LEU A 67 -20.71 7.18 18.72
N PRO A 68 -21.26 6.00 18.39
CA PRO A 68 -21.40 4.94 19.38
C PRO A 68 -20.01 4.52 19.86
N PHE A 69 -19.83 4.38 21.18
CA PHE A 69 -18.54 4.02 21.76
C PHE A 69 -17.92 2.78 21.12
N SER A 70 -18.75 1.77 20.82
CA SER A 70 -18.30 0.52 20.19
C SER A 70 -17.82 0.69 18.75
N TYR A 71 -18.29 1.72 18.04
CA TYR A 71 -17.85 2.04 16.68
C TYR A 71 -16.48 2.72 16.71
N VAL A 72 -16.34 3.82 17.46
CA VAL A 72 -15.05 4.53 17.59
C VAL A 72 -13.98 3.66 18.23
N LEU A 73 -14.36 2.75 19.13
CA LEU A 73 -13.42 1.76 19.67
C LEU A 73 -12.85 0.84 18.59
N ARG A 74 -13.71 0.33 17.69
CA ARG A 74 -13.27 -0.52 16.57
C ARG A 74 -12.35 0.23 15.62
N ALA A 75 -12.71 1.46 15.27
CA ALA A 75 -11.88 2.30 14.40
C ALA A 75 -10.50 2.59 15.04
N ALA A 76 -10.48 3.03 16.29
CA ALA A 76 -9.26 3.28 17.04
C ALA A 76 -8.40 2.00 17.17
N TYR A 77 -9.03 0.86 17.43
CA TYR A 77 -8.35 -0.44 17.51
C TYR A 77 -7.59 -0.76 16.22
N VAL A 78 -8.25 -0.69 15.07
CA VAL A 78 -7.60 -1.00 13.78
C VAL A 78 -6.47 -0.01 13.49
N LEU A 79 -6.70 1.29 13.73
CA LEU A 79 -5.69 2.30 13.47
C LEU A 79 -4.42 2.08 14.29
N GLU A 80 -4.56 1.72 15.55
CA GLU A 80 -3.41 1.43 16.42
C GLU A 80 -2.74 0.09 16.12
N GLN A 81 -3.52 -0.97 15.89
CA GLN A 81 -2.95 -2.28 15.57
C GLN A 81 -2.26 -2.30 14.20
N GLY A 82 -2.78 -1.54 13.24
CA GLY A 82 -2.27 -1.44 11.88
C GLY A 82 -1.07 -0.53 11.70
N SER A 83 -0.51 0.03 12.78
CA SER A 83 0.45 1.14 12.75
C SER A 83 1.59 1.00 11.73
N ASN A 84 2.16 -0.19 11.58
CA ASN A 84 3.26 -0.44 10.63
C ASN A 84 2.80 -0.62 9.17
N GLU A 85 1.56 -1.07 8.96
CA GLU A 85 1.02 -1.36 7.62
C GLU A 85 0.33 -0.12 7.01
N TRP A 86 -0.17 0.78 7.85
CA TRP A 86 -0.88 1.98 7.42
C TRP A 86 -0.07 2.90 6.48
N PRO A 87 1.24 3.13 6.68
CA PRO A 87 2.04 3.88 5.72
C PRO A 87 2.00 3.29 4.30
N GLY A 88 2.13 1.95 4.18
CA GLY A 88 2.01 1.25 2.90
C GLY A 88 0.62 1.41 2.27
N MET A 89 -0.43 1.23 3.08
CA MET A 89 -1.81 1.38 2.63
C MET A 89 -2.16 2.83 2.24
N GLY A 90 -1.61 3.82 2.93
CA GLY A 90 -1.75 5.23 2.58
C GLY A 90 -1.11 5.57 1.23
N ARG A 91 0.06 4.99 0.93
CA ARG A 91 0.70 5.11 -0.40
C ARG A 91 -0.16 4.48 -1.49
N PHE A 92 -0.72 3.29 -1.24
CA PHE A 92 -1.66 2.63 -2.15
C PHE A 92 -2.90 3.50 -2.42
N ILE A 93 -3.53 4.06 -1.38
CA ILE A 93 -4.74 4.90 -1.51
C ILE A 93 -4.45 6.16 -2.35
N ARG A 94 -3.32 6.83 -2.13
CA ARG A 94 -2.92 8.00 -2.93
C ARG A 94 -2.78 7.64 -4.41
N LEU A 95 -2.06 6.57 -4.71
CA LEU A 95 -1.91 6.10 -6.08
C LEU A 95 -3.27 5.71 -6.69
N ALA A 96 -4.12 5.02 -5.93
CA ALA A 96 -5.45 4.63 -6.37
C ALA A 96 -6.32 5.86 -6.71
N ALA A 97 -6.20 6.95 -5.95
CA ALA A 97 -6.84 8.23 -6.26
C ALA A 97 -6.35 8.81 -7.59
N ILE A 98 -5.03 8.86 -7.81
CA ILE A 98 -4.44 9.38 -9.05
C ILE A 98 -4.87 8.54 -10.26
N TYR A 99 -4.92 7.21 -10.12
CA TYR A 99 -5.42 6.30 -11.16
C TYR A 99 -6.95 6.24 -11.27
N ARG A 100 -7.68 7.12 -10.57
CA ARG A 100 -9.16 7.21 -10.60
C ARG A 100 -9.87 5.91 -10.22
N LEU A 101 -9.27 5.13 -9.33
CA LEU A 101 -9.88 3.92 -8.76
C LEU A 101 -10.75 4.25 -7.54
N ILE A 102 -10.73 5.50 -7.08
CA ILE A 102 -11.58 5.98 -6.00
C ILE A 102 -12.83 6.61 -6.63
N PRO A 103 -14.05 6.30 -6.13
CA PRO A 103 -15.30 6.85 -6.63
C PRO A 103 -15.33 8.38 -6.65
N ALA A 104 -16.29 8.96 -7.39
CA ALA A 104 -16.44 10.41 -7.54
C ALA A 104 -16.57 11.19 -6.22
N ASN A 105 -17.06 10.55 -5.16
CA ASN A 105 -17.11 11.15 -3.82
C ASN A 105 -15.72 11.42 -3.23
N GLY A 106 -14.68 10.86 -3.85
CA GLY A 106 -13.28 11.19 -3.59
C GLY A 106 -12.76 10.64 -2.27
N LEU A 107 -11.70 11.31 -1.79
CA LEU A 107 -11.11 11.09 -0.48
C LEU A 107 -11.70 12.07 0.55
N PRO A 108 -11.77 11.70 1.84
CA PRO A 108 -11.26 10.47 2.44
C PRO A 108 -12.18 9.26 2.21
N LEU A 109 -11.62 8.05 2.25
CA LEU A 109 -12.41 6.82 2.33
C LEU A 109 -12.96 6.68 3.76
N VAL A 110 -14.29 6.69 3.88
CA VAL A 110 -14.98 6.72 5.18
C VAL A 110 -15.28 5.30 5.68
N LEU A 111 -14.69 4.92 6.80
CA LEU A 111 -14.92 3.63 7.46
C LEU A 111 -16.27 3.61 8.17
N SER A 112 -17.33 3.16 7.51
CA SER A 112 -18.68 3.17 8.09
C SER A 112 -18.83 2.26 9.32
N ALA A 113 -19.72 2.66 10.25
CA ALA A 113 -20.02 1.87 11.44
C ALA A 113 -20.58 0.49 11.11
N GLN A 114 -21.44 0.41 10.09
CA GLN A 114 -22.02 -0.84 9.62
C GLN A 114 -20.95 -1.79 9.08
N TRP A 115 -20.01 -1.28 8.26
CA TRP A 115 -18.95 -2.10 7.69
C TRP A 115 -18.01 -2.64 8.77
N LEU A 116 -17.57 -1.77 9.70
CA LEU A 116 -16.74 -2.19 10.83
C LEU A 116 -17.45 -3.21 11.72
N ALA A 117 -18.74 -3.06 11.98
CA ALA A 117 -19.48 -4.05 12.77
C ALA A 117 -19.52 -5.43 12.09
N ALA A 118 -19.73 -5.47 10.77
CA ALA A 118 -19.81 -6.71 10.00
C ALA A 118 -18.46 -7.41 9.81
N HIS A 119 -17.38 -6.65 9.58
CA HIS A 119 -16.06 -7.18 9.22
C HIS A 119 -15.04 -7.17 10.38
N LEU A 120 -15.44 -6.60 11.52
CA LEU A 120 -14.69 -6.60 12.78
C LEU A 120 -15.62 -6.91 13.96
N PRO A 121 -16.29 -8.08 13.96
CA PRO A 121 -17.20 -8.45 15.04
C PRO A 121 -16.45 -8.65 16.37
N SER A 122 -15.19 -9.09 16.31
CA SER A 122 -14.32 -9.32 17.45
C SER A 122 -12.84 -9.08 17.14
N ARG A 123 -12.02 -8.96 18.18
CA ARG A 123 -10.55 -8.93 18.06
C ARG A 123 -10.04 -10.18 17.34
N THR A 124 -10.53 -11.36 17.68
CA THR A 124 -10.09 -12.61 17.07
C THR A 124 -10.37 -12.64 15.57
N ALA A 125 -11.54 -12.14 15.14
CA ALA A 125 -11.88 -12.06 13.71
C ALA A 125 -10.97 -11.12 12.91
N PHE A 126 -10.38 -10.10 13.55
CA PHE A 126 -9.37 -9.24 12.92
C PHE A 126 -8.09 -10.02 12.62
N HIS A 127 -7.62 -10.79 13.61
CA HIS A 127 -6.35 -11.52 13.57
C HIS A 127 -6.43 -12.85 12.82
N GLN A 128 -7.59 -13.18 12.24
CA GLN A 128 -7.71 -14.32 11.33
C GLN A 128 -7.05 -14.07 9.97
N LEU A 129 -6.79 -12.80 9.62
CA LEU A 129 -6.04 -12.43 8.44
C LEU A 129 -4.69 -11.81 8.83
N PRO A 130 -3.68 -11.94 7.96
CA PRO A 130 -2.52 -11.07 8.04
C PRO A 130 -2.94 -9.59 8.08
N LEU A 131 -2.25 -8.80 8.88
CA LEU A 131 -2.66 -7.43 9.23
C LEU A 131 -2.86 -6.53 7.99
N ALA A 132 -1.96 -6.58 7.01
CA ALA A 132 -2.07 -5.82 5.77
C ALA A 132 -3.35 -6.19 4.99
N MET A 133 -3.69 -7.49 4.93
CA MET A 133 -4.92 -7.98 4.31
C MET A 133 -6.16 -7.57 5.10
N ALA A 134 -6.09 -7.63 6.44
CA ALA A 134 -7.18 -7.22 7.32
C ALA A 134 -7.50 -5.73 7.16
N ILE A 135 -6.48 -4.88 7.08
CA ILE A 135 -6.60 -3.44 6.85
C ILE A 135 -7.17 -3.16 5.45
N TYR A 136 -6.62 -3.80 4.42
CA TYR A 136 -7.14 -3.63 3.06
C TYR A 136 -8.60 -4.03 2.95
N ARG A 137 -9.05 -5.09 3.65
CA ARG A 137 -10.47 -5.50 3.69
C ARG A 137 -11.41 -4.38 4.17
N LEU A 138 -10.91 -3.44 4.98
CA LEU A 138 -11.74 -2.35 5.50
C LEU A 138 -12.07 -1.29 4.46
N PHE A 139 -11.20 -1.07 3.47
CA PHE A 139 -11.40 -0.02 2.48
C PHE A 139 -11.37 -0.48 1.03
N GLY A 140 -10.86 -1.67 0.72
CA GLY A 140 -10.75 -2.20 -0.65
C GLY A 140 -12.10 -2.27 -1.36
N HIS A 141 -13.19 -2.46 -0.60
CA HIS A 141 -14.54 -2.43 -1.17
C HIS A 141 -14.96 -1.07 -1.73
N MET A 142 -14.37 0.03 -1.24
CA MET A 142 -14.58 1.39 -1.71
C MET A 142 -13.72 1.76 -2.92
N VAL A 143 -12.77 0.89 -3.31
CA VAL A 143 -11.96 1.07 -4.50
C VAL A 143 -12.60 0.30 -5.64
N THR A 144 -12.73 0.90 -6.83
CA THR A 144 -13.39 0.30 -7.99
C THR A 144 -12.50 0.28 -9.21
N HIS A 145 -12.62 -0.78 -10.00
CA HIS A 145 -11.99 -0.93 -11.30
C HIS A 145 -13.00 -1.48 -12.30
N ASN A 146 -13.22 -0.77 -13.41
CA ASN A 146 -14.25 -1.10 -14.41
C ASN A 146 -15.62 -1.41 -13.76
N THR A 147 -16.11 -0.51 -12.90
CA THR A 147 -17.35 -0.64 -12.10
C THR A 147 -17.38 -1.75 -11.05
N HIS A 148 -16.35 -2.60 -10.95
CA HIS A 148 -16.27 -3.67 -9.97
C HIS A 148 -15.50 -3.23 -8.73
N SER A 149 -16.05 -3.53 -7.56
CA SER A 149 -15.36 -3.33 -6.29
C SER A 149 -14.11 -4.21 -6.21
N LEU A 150 -13.00 -3.64 -5.72
CA LEU A 150 -11.76 -4.33 -5.40
C LEU A 150 -11.78 -4.85 -3.95
N ALA A 151 -12.94 -5.32 -3.49
CA ALA A 151 -13.05 -5.95 -2.17
C ALA A 151 -12.18 -7.22 -2.11
N LEU A 152 -11.49 -7.40 -0.98
CA LEU A 152 -10.84 -8.67 -0.65
C LEU A 152 -11.89 -9.70 -0.22
N GLN A 153 -11.88 -10.85 -0.86
CA GLN A 153 -12.83 -11.94 -0.62
C GLN A 153 -12.08 -13.26 -0.45
N PRO A 154 -12.59 -14.18 0.41
CA PRO A 154 -12.13 -15.56 0.39
C PRO A 154 -12.48 -16.22 -0.94
N ALA A 155 -11.65 -17.16 -1.36
CA ALA A 155 -11.85 -18.04 -2.50
C ALA A 155 -11.69 -19.51 -2.05
N ASP A 156 -11.83 -20.45 -2.98
CA ASP A 156 -11.72 -21.88 -2.67
C ASP A 156 -10.32 -22.25 -2.16
N ASN A 157 -10.23 -23.31 -1.37
CA ASN A 157 -8.97 -23.89 -0.87
C ASN A 157 -8.09 -22.94 -0.03
N GLY A 158 -8.69 -22.00 0.70
CA GLY A 158 -7.95 -21.03 1.52
C GLY A 158 -7.25 -19.93 0.72
N ALA A 159 -7.53 -19.85 -0.59
CA ALA A 159 -7.09 -18.74 -1.42
C ALA A 159 -7.94 -17.49 -1.17
N TYR A 160 -7.51 -16.38 -1.73
CA TYR A 160 -8.19 -15.10 -1.68
C TYR A 160 -8.27 -14.49 -3.08
N ARG A 161 -9.17 -13.53 -3.28
CA ARG A 161 -9.24 -12.72 -4.49
C ARG A 161 -9.54 -11.27 -4.16
N VAL A 162 -9.13 -10.37 -5.04
CA VAL A 162 -9.44 -8.93 -4.97
C VAL A 162 -10.32 -8.58 -6.18
N GLY A 163 -11.56 -8.21 -5.95
CA GLY A 163 -12.55 -8.02 -7.02
C GLY A 163 -12.75 -9.28 -7.87
N ASN A 164 -12.88 -9.11 -9.19
CA ASN A 164 -13.07 -10.22 -10.15
C ASN A 164 -11.75 -10.81 -10.66
N GLU A 165 -10.67 -10.68 -9.89
CA GLU A 165 -9.36 -11.16 -10.26
C GLU A 165 -9.18 -12.66 -9.99
N VAL A 166 -8.20 -13.25 -10.70
CA VAL A 166 -7.76 -14.64 -10.44
C VAL A 166 -7.30 -14.76 -8.97
N PRO A 167 -7.67 -15.84 -8.26
CA PRO A 167 -7.27 -16.04 -6.88
C PRO A 167 -5.75 -16.05 -6.66
N PHE A 168 -5.34 -15.69 -5.46
CA PHE A 168 -3.97 -15.73 -4.97
C PHE A 168 -3.91 -16.46 -3.61
N GLY A 169 -2.76 -17.01 -3.29
CA GLY A 169 -2.48 -17.68 -2.02
C GLY A 169 -1.50 -16.88 -1.16
N VAL A 170 -1.62 -17.01 0.15
CA VAL A 170 -0.56 -16.61 1.09
C VAL A 170 0.45 -17.75 1.15
N VAL A 171 1.74 -17.46 0.99
CA VAL A 171 2.81 -18.46 1.13
C VAL A 171 3.36 -18.36 2.56
N PRO A 172 3.16 -19.38 3.41
CA PRO A 172 3.75 -19.44 4.73
C PRO A 172 5.28 -19.44 4.66
N LEU A 173 5.94 -18.85 5.66
CA LEU A 173 7.39 -18.85 5.76
C LEU A 173 7.99 -20.27 5.67
N GLY A 174 7.33 -21.27 6.26
CA GLY A 174 7.78 -22.66 6.24
C GLY A 174 7.71 -23.35 4.88
N GLU A 175 7.00 -22.78 3.90
CA GLU A 175 6.96 -23.30 2.53
C GLU A 175 8.06 -22.69 1.64
N LEU A 176 8.71 -21.61 2.08
CA LEU A 176 9.84 -21.02 1.36
C LEU A 176 11.10 -21.89 1.52
N PRO A 177 11.79 -22.23 0.41
CA PRO A 177 13.05 -22.96 0.48
C PRO A 177 14.12 -22.23 1.32
N ALA A 178 15.03 -22.99 1.91
CA ALA A 178 16.17 -22.42 2.62
C ALA A 178 16.99 -21.52 1.69
N GLY A 179 17.31 -20.31 2.14
CA GLY A 179 18.01 -19.31 1.32
C GLY A 179 17.14 -18.62 0.26
N HIS A 180 15.83 -18.85 0.24
CA HIS A 180 14.93 -18.09 -0.63
C HIS A 180 14.97 -16.60 -0.23
N PRO A 181 15.12 -15.65 -1.17
CA PRO A 181 15.36 -14.24 -0.83
C PRO A 181 14.19 -13.57 -0.11
N TYR A 182 12.96 -14.06 -0.28
CA TYR A 182 11.81 -13.55 0.48
C TYR A 182 11.71 -14.12 1.90
N ALA A 183 12.60 -15.04 2.30
CA ALA A 183 12.62 -15.57 3.66
C ALA A 183 13.27 -14.58 4.65
N GLU A 184 14.34 -13.88 4.25
CA GLU A 184 15.12 -12.97 5.11
C GLU A 184 14.30 -11.73 5.54
N GLY A 185 13.37 -11.28 4.69
CA GLY A 185 12.48 -10.13 4.97
C GLY A 185 11.03 -10.52 5.25
N TYR A 186 10.73 -11.78 5.55
CA TYR A 186 9.35 -12.24 5.67
C TYR A 186 8.62 -11.59 6.85
N GLN A 187 7.49 -10.93 6.57
CA GLN A 187 6.63 -10.33 7.59
C GLN A 187 5.32 -11.10 7.69
N ARG A 188 4.98 -11.62 8.87
CA ARG A 188 3.70 -12.30 9.08
C ARG A 188 2.50 -11.35 8.93
N THR A 189 2.71 -10.06 9.16
CA THR A 189 1.70 -9.01 9.04
C THR A 189 1.45 -8.62 7.58
N ASP A 190 2.46 -8.73 6.71
CA ASP A 190 2.39 -8.49 5.27
C ASP A 190 3.10 -9.62 4.49
N PRO A 191 2.47 -10.80 4.36
CA PRO A 191 3.14 -12.03 3.96
C PRO A 191 3.34 -12.15 2.45
N VAL A 192 4.23 -13.06 2.07
CA VAL A 192 4.48 -13.42 0.66
C VAL A 192 3.20 -13.89 -0.01
N ILE A 193 2.94 -13.37 -1.21
CA ILE A 193 1.75 -13.70 -2.01
C ILE A 193 2.14 -14.46 -3.28
N ARG A 194 1.44 -15.56 -3.52
CA ARG A 194 1.47 -16.37 -4.73
C ARG A 194 0.29 -16.03 -5.62
N TRP A 195 0.54 -15.58 -6.84
CA TRP A 195 -0.49 -15.35 -7.84
C TRP A 195 -0.10 -16.01 -9.17
N SER A 196 -0.67 -17.19 -9.44
CA SER A 196 -0.26 -18.02 -10.58
C SER A 196 1.27 -18.27 -10.55
N GLY A 197 1.98 -18.06 -11.66
CA GLY A 197 3.44 -18.18 -11.75
C GLY A 197 4.24 -17.04 -11.09
N TRP A 198 3.58 -16.06 -10.48
CA TRP A 198 4.21 -14.90 -9.87
C TRP A 198 4.25 -15.00 -8.34
N LEU A 199 5.36 -14.55 -7.77
CA LEU A 199 5.61 -14.50 -6.34
C LEU A 199 5.98 -13.07 -5.93
N TYR A 200 5.27 -12.56 -4.93
CA TYR A 200 5.45 -11.21 -4.38
C TYR A 200 5.98 -11.32 -2.95
N PRO A 201 6.96 -10.51 -2.54
CA PRO A 201 7.55 -10.55 -1.21
C PRO A 201 6.54 -10.20 -0.11
N SER A 202 5.48 -9.47 -0.45
CA SER A 202 4.44 -9.06 0.49
C SER A 202 3.08 -8.87 -0.20
N PHE A 203 2.00 -8.76 0.57
CA PHE A 203 0.67 -8.42 0.06
C PHE A 203 0.60 -6.97 -0.41
N SER A 204 1.28 -6.05 0.26
CA SER A 204 1.41 -4.65 -0.20
C SER A 204 2.11 -4.55 -1.56
N ALA A 205 3.19 -5.32 -1.77
CA ALA A 205 3.88 -5.40 -3.07
C ALA A 205 2.96 -5.95 -4.16
N PHE A 206 2.20 -6.99 -3.85
CA PHE A 206 1.14 -7.50 -4.73
C PHE A 206 0.14 -6.39 -5.10
N LEU A 207 -0.46 -5.69 -4.12
CA LEU A 207 -1.43 -4.62 -4.38
C LEU A 207 -0.87 -3.50 -5.27
N LEU A 208 0.35 -3.03 -4.98
CA LEU A 208 1.01 -2.01 -5.79
C LEU A 208 1.22 -2.51 -7.22
N LYS A 209 1.68 -3.74 -7.42
CA LYS A 209 1.83 -4.28 -8.78
C LYS A 209 0.50 -4.31 -9.53
N ARG A 210 -0.58 -4.76 -8.89
CA ARG A 210 -1.91 -4.83 -9.51
C ARG A 210 -2.40 -3.45 -9.94
N LEU A 211 -2.20 -2.46 -9.07
CA LEU A 211 -2.50 -1.07 -9.35
C LEU A 211 -1.70 -0.55 -10.56
N LEU A 212 -0.37 -0.73 -10.53
CA LEU A 212 0.53 -0.16 -11.53
C LEU A 212 0.39 -0.80 -12.92
N CYS A 213 0.01 -2.08 -13.03
CA CYS A 213 -0.02 -2.78 -14.32
C CYS A 213 -1.41 -3.07 -14.87
N ARG A 214 -2.37 -3.40 -13.98
CA ARG A 214 -3.67 -3.90 -14.39
C ARG A 214 -4.74 -2.84 -14.22
N TRP A 215 -4.83 -2.23 -13.05
CA TRP A 215 -5.92 -1.30 -12.74
C TRP A 215 -5.72 0.10 -13.34
N ARG A 216 -4.47 0.50 -13.66
CA ARG A 216 -4.18 1.77 -14.36
C ARG A 216 -4.80 1.92 -15.76
N ARG A 217 -5.27 0.82 -16.36
CA ARG A 217 -5.79 0.82 -17.75
C ARG A 217 -7.19 1.43 -17.85
N GLN A 218 -7.83 1.72 -16.72
CA GLN A 218 -9.07 2.47 -16.69
C GLN A 218 -8.84 3.90 -17.21
N GLU A 219 -9.70 4.33 -18.14
CA GLU A 219 -9.77 5.72 -18.65
C GLU A 219 -8.48 6.29 -19.30
N GLY A 220 -7.50 5.46 -19.62
CA GLY A 220 -6.25 5.91 -20.26
C GLY A 220 -5.36 6.76 -19.35
N VAL A 221 -5.57 6.73 -18.03
CA VAL A 221 -4.88 7.61 -17.07
C VAL A 221 -3.38 7.32 -17.03
N GLY A 222 -2.97 6.04 -17.04
CA GLY A 222 -1.57 5.66 -17.12
C GLY A 222 -1.15 5.29 -18.53
N LYS A 223 -0.18 6.00 -19.10
CA LYS A 223 0.37 5.73 -20.44
C LYS A 223 1.86 5.39 -20.39
N LEU A 224 2.28 4.51 -21.30
CA LEU A 224 3.69 4.26 -21.60
C LEU A 224 4.19 5.45 -22.39
N VAL A 225 5.21 6.15 -21.91
CA VAL A 225 5.79 7.30 -22.64
C VAL A 225 7.17 7.00 -23.21
N LEU A 226 7.73 5.86 -22.81
CA LEU A 226 9.13 5.56 -22.94
C LEU A 226 9.37 4.06 -22.79
N SER A 227 10.15 3.49 -23.70
CA SER A 227 10.62 2.11 -23.65
C SER A 227 12.03 2.03 -24.20
N ALA A 228 12.96 1.57 -23.36
CA ALA A 228 14.36 1.42 -23.68
C ALA A 228 14.81 -0.02 -23.48
N ARG A 229 15.47 -0.58 -24.50
CA ARG A 229 16.08 -1.90 -24.45
C ARG A 229 17.56 -1.78 -24.16
N ILE A 230 17.95 -2.06 -22.92
CA ILE A 230 19.34 -2.00 -22.44
C ILE A 230 20.08 -3.32 -22.72
N GLY A 231 19.36 -4.44 -22.64
CA GLY A 231 19.92 -5.77 -22.81
C GLY A 231 20.00 -6.53 -21.49
N ARG A 232 19.75 -7.85 -21.57
CA ARG A 232 19.64 -8.73 -20.40
C ARG A 232 20.96 -8.86 -19.63
N ASP A 233 22.08 -8.79 -20.34
CA ASP A 233 23.42 -9.01 -19.78
C ASP A 233 24.09 -7.70 -19.33
N ASP A 234 23.39 -6.57 -19.39
CA ASP A 234 23.91 -5.30 -18.90
C ASP A 234 23.94 -5.29 -17.37
N PHE A 235 25.14 -5.26 -16.80
CA PHE A 235 25.37 -5.29 -15.36
C PHE A 235 24.68 -4.12 -14.62
N ARG A 236 24.46 -2.97 -15.29
CA ARG A 236 23.78 -1.81 -14.70
C ARG A 236 22.30 -2.09 -14.49
N CYS A 237 21.66 -2.79 -15.43
CA CYS A 237 20.28 -3.26 -15.28
C CYS A 237 20.17 -4.29 -14.15
N GLY A 238 21.13 -5.21 -14.05
CA GLY A 238 21.24 -6.15 -12.93
C GLY A 238 21.35 -5.47 -11.56
N ARG A 239 22.14 -4.38 -11.46
CA ARG A 239 22.25 -3.58 -10.24
C ARG A 239 20.92 -2.93 -9.86
N LEU A 240 20.23 -2.31 -10.81
CA LEU A 240 18.92 -1.70 -10.61
C LEU A 240 17.88 -2.72 -10.15
N LEU A 241 17.95 -3.96 -10.63
CA LEU A 241 17.02 -5.04 -10.27
C LEU A 241 17.27 -5.65 -8.89
N ARG A 242 18.53 -5.76 -8.44
CA ARG A 242 18.87 -6.66 -7.32
C ARG A 242 19.73 -6.07 -6.21
N THR A 243 20.58 -5.10 -6.52
CA THR A 243 21.80 -4.92 -5.72
C THR A 243 21.81 -3.61 -4.94
N ASP A 244 21.28 -2.54 -5.51
CA ASP A 244 21.33 -1.23 -4.85
C ASP A 244 19.97 -0.83 -4.30
N ASP A 245 19.99 -0.34 -3.07
CA ASP A 245 18.81 0.20 -2.41
C ASP A 245 18.39 1.50 -3.08
N ILE A 246 17.15 1.51 -3.57
CA ILE A 246 16.47 2.74 -3.95
C ILE A 246 15.97 3.36 -2.66
N THR A 247 16.53 4.49 -2.29
CA THR A 247 16.11 5.20 -1.07
C THR A 247 14.67 5.68 -1.21
N GLU A 248 13.95 5.80 -0.09
CA GLU A 248 12.56 6.32 -0.09
C GLU A 248 12.46 7.76 -0.67
N GLY A 249 13.58 8.50 -0.63
CA GLY A 249 13.73 9.81 -1.28
C GLY A 249 13.71 9.74 -2.81
N GLN A 250 14.16 8.62 -3.39
CA GLN A 250 14.24 8.38 -4.83
C GLN A 250 13.00 7.69 -5.39
N GLY A 251 12.45 6.72 -4.65
CA GLY A 251 11.29 5.96 -5.11
C GLY A 251 10.89 4.84 -4.14
N ILE A 252 9.88 4.08 -4.52
CA ILE A 252 9.49 2.84 -3.83
C ILE A 252 9.73 1.68 -4.79
N ALA A 253 10.63 0.77 -4.41
CA ALA A 253 10.83 -0.47 -5.14
C ALA A 253 9.72 -1.48 -4.80
N VAL A 254 9.15 -2.08 -5.84
CA VAL A 254 8.16 -3.16 -5.75
C VAL A 254 8.74 -4.35 -6.50
N ASP A 255 9.36 -5.23 -5.75
CA ASP A 255 9.99 -6.45 -6.27
C ASP A 255 8.96 -7.57 -6.41
N TYR A 256 9.12 -8.37 -7.45
CA TYR A 256 8.37 -9.60 -7.63
C TYR A 256 9.12 -10.55 -8.57
N ARG A 257 8.73 -11.82 -8.54
CA ARG A 257 9.46 -12.90 -9.20
C ARG A 257 8.53 -13.76 -10.04
N LEU A 258 8.97 -14.09 -11.25
CA LEU A 258 8.36 -15.14 -12.07
C LEU A 258 9.14 -16.43 -11.84
N ASP A 259 8.54 -17.38 -11.14
CA ASP A 259 9.12 -18.70 -10.84
C ASP A 259 8.27 -19.84 -11.45
N TRP A 260 7.27 -19.49 -12.27
CA TRP A 260 6.35 -20.41 -12.94
C TRP A 260 5.57 -21.33 -12.00
N GLY A 261 5.40 -20.93 -10.74
CA GLY A 261 4.70 -21.75 -9.73
C GLY A 261 5.62 -22.69 -8.97
N ASN A 262 6.93 -22.65 -9.22
CA ASN A 262 7.92 -23.49 -8.56
C ASN A 262 8.87 -22.64 -7.72
N LEU A 263 8.75 -22.71 -6.39
CA LEU A 263 9.62 -22.00 -5.44
C LEU A 263 11.11 -22.36 -5.58
N ASN A 264 11.43 -23.50 -6.22
CA ASN A 264 12.79 -23.97 -6.47
C ASN A 264 13.23 -23.75 -7.92
N ALA A 265 12.55 -22.92 -8.70
CA ALA A 265 12.91 -22.68 -10.10
C ALA A 265 14.33 -22.09 -10.21
N ALA A 266 15.24 -22.83 -10.84
CA ALA A 266 16.62 -22.41 -11.04
C ALA A 266 16.76 -21.21 -11.98
N ASP A 267 15.78 -21.00 -12.86
CA ASP A 267 15.73 -19.94 -13.86
C ASP A 267 14.67 -18.86 -13.52
N ALA A 268 14.31 -18.74 -12.23
CA ALA A 268 13.40 -17.70 -11.76
C ALA A 268 13.87 -16.31 -12.20
N ARG A 269 12.91 -15.47 -12.60
CA ARG A 269 13.19 -14.14 -13.14
C ARG A 269 12.69 -13.07 -12.18
N ASP A 270 13.62 -12.26 -11.69
CA ASP A 270 13.28 -11.11 -10.87
C ASP A 270 12.84 -9.94 -11.75
N VAL A 271 11.86 -9.21 -11.26
CA VAL A 271 11.28 -8.05 -11.91
C VAL A 271 11.05 -6.99 -10.84
N ARG A 272 11.21 -5.73 -11.21
CA ARG A 272 11.08 -4.60 -10.30
C ARG A 272 10.27 -3.50 -10.94
N ASP A 273 9.25 -3.04 -10.24
CA ASP A 273 8.68 -1.71 -10.51
C ASP A 273 9.30 -0.71 -9.54
N VAL A 274 9.58 0.51 -10.00
CA VAL A 274 10.04 1.61 -9.15
C VAL A 274 9.04 2.75 -9.27
N ILE A 275 8.26 2.98 -8.22
CA ILE A 275 7.35 4.11 -8.16
C ILE A 275 8.20 5.38 -7.98
N LEU A 276 8.08 6.32 -8.92
CA LEU A 276 8.85 7.58 -9.05
C LEU A 276 8.12 8.86 -8.62
N SER A 277 6.79 8.93 -8.80
CA SER A 277 5.91 9.88 -8.11
C SER A 277 4.53 9.28 -7.80
N GLY A 278 3.72 9.98 -7.00
CA GLY A 278 2.29 9.72 -6.76
C GLY A 278 1.95 9.13 -5.38
N TRP A 279 2.95 8.90 -4.52
CA TRP A 279 2.74 8.33 -3.18
C TRP A 279 2.94 9.33 -2.06
N ARG A 280 3.42 10.55 -2.35
CA ARG A 280 3.61 11.61 -1.35
C ARG A 280 2.37 12.49 -1.26
N PRO A 281 2.18 13.20 -0.14
CA PRO A 281 1.14 14.22 -0.05
C PRO A 281 1.25 15.25 -1.18
N ASN A 282 0.11 15.67 -1.72
CA ASN A 282 -0.05 16.70 -2.76
C ASN A 282 0.51 16.35 -4.15
N GLU A 283 1.03 15.15 -4.37
CA GLU A 283 1.38 14.70 -5.72
C GLU A 283 0.10 14.35 -6.50
N THR A 284 -0.01 14.90 -7.71
CA THR A 284 -1.14 14.65 -8.63
C THR A 284 -0.73 13.78 -9.82
N VAL A 285 0.57 13.53 -9.97
CA VAL A 285 1.16 12.72 -11.03
C VAL A 285 1.70 11.43 -10.41
N ALA A 286 1.28 10.30 -10.94
CA ALA A 286 1.88 9.01 -10.66
C ALA A 286 2.81 8.62 -11.81
N ALA A 287 4.02 8.20 -11.47
CA ALA A 287 5.00 7.74 -12.43
C ALA A 287 5.72 6.51 -11.88
N HIS A 288 6.07 5.55 -12.73
CA HIS A 288 6.89 4.42 -12.33
C HIS A 288 7.72 3.86 -13.48
N LEU A 289 8.86 3.27 -13.13
CA LEU A 289 9.64 2.42 -14.03
C LEU A 289 9.18 0.98 -13.88
N CYS A 290 9.05 0.26 -14.99
CA CYS A 290 8.97 -1.19 -15.03
C CYS A 290 10.30 -1.71 -15.59
N VAL A 291 11.04 -2.45 -14.78
CA VAL A 291 12.36 -2.99 -15.15
C VAL A 291 12.24 -4.50 -15.27
N TRP A 292 12.35 -5.02 -16.49
CA TRP A 292 12.15 -6.44 -16.77
C TRP A 292 12.97 -6.87 -17.98
N TRP A 293 13.68 -8.00 -17.85
CA TRP A 293 14.38 -8.67 -18.97
C TRP A 293 15.32 -7.80 -19.82
N GLY A 294 15.91 -6.76 -19.21
CA GLY A 294 16.79 -5.82 -19.91
C GLY A 294 16.04 -4.69 -20.60
N ASP A 295 14.72 -4.61 -20.46
CA ASP A 295 13.88 -3.50 -20.86
C ASP A 295 13.56 -2.62 -19.65
N ILE A 296 13.53 -1.31 -19.88
CA ILE A 296 13.10 -0.28 -18.93
C ILE A 296 11.99 0.52 -19.59
N GLU A 297 10.84 0.54 -18.94
CA GLU A 297 9.66 1.27 -19.41
C GLU A 297 9.27 2.32 -18.39
N LEU A 298 8.99 3.56 -18.83
CA LEU A 298 8.43 4.59 -17.95
C LEU A 298 6.96 4.80 -18.29
N TYR A 299 6.14 4.66 -17.24
CA TYR A 299 4.72 4.93 -17.26
C TYR A 299 4.41 6.16 -16.43
N THR A 300 3.46 6.97 -16.89
CA THR A 300 3.08 8.21 -16.21
C THR A 300 1.60 8.54 -16.38
N THR A 301 1.04 9.25 -15.41
CA THR A 301 -0.26 9.93 -15.51
C THR A 301 -0.13 11.42 -15.81
N GLU A 302 1.08 11.91 -16.00
CA GLU A 302 1.35 13.29 -16.40
C GLU A 302 0.76 13.57 -17.78
N GLU A 303 0.00 14.66 -17.87
CA GLU A 303 -0.48 15.15 -19.16
C GLU A 303 0.67 15.78 -19.95
N SER A 304 0.67 15.55 -21.27
CA SER A 304 1.70 16.13 -22.13
C SER A 304 1.50 17.64 -22.20
N VAL A 305 2.45 18.43 -21.72
CA VAL A 305 2.37 19.91 -21.78
C VAL A 305 2.77 20.47 -23.15
N ALA A 306 3.31 19.62 -24.01
CA ALA A 306 3.93 19.98 -25.27
C ALA A 306 3.43 19.15 -26.44
N VAL A 307 3.59 19.70 -27.65
CA VAL A 307 3.36 18.99 -28.93
C VAL A 307 4.30 17.80 -29.03
N GLN A 308 3.85 16.73 -29.68
CA GLN A 308 4.52 15.41 -29.75
C GLN A 308 5.98 15.45 -30.24
N LEU A 309 6.38 16.51 -30.96
CA LEU A 309 7.72 16.70 -31.52
C LEU A 309 8.77 17.22 -30.52
N LEU A 310 8.37 17.64 -29.32
CA LEU A 310 9.32 18.10 -28.30
C LEU A 310 9.96 16.93 -27.54
N PRO A 311 11.20 17.11 -27.03
CA PRO A 311 11.86 16.13 -26.17
C PRO A 311 10.99 15.63 -25.03
N LEU A 312 11.18 14.37 -24.62
CA LEU A 312 10.36 13.75 -23.57
C LEU A 312 10.40 14.52 -22.24
N ALA A 313 11.57 15.08 -21.89
CA ALA A 313 11.74 15.91 -20.70
C ALA A 313 10.90 17.20 -20.73
N ASP A 314 10.58 17.71 -21.91
CA ASP A 314 9.72 18.89 -22.07
C ASP A 314 8.24 18.50 -22.09
N ARG A 315 7.91 17.30 -22.57
CA ARG A 315 6.53 16.76 -22.56
C ARG A 315 6.08 16.30 -21.17
N TYR A 316 6.98 15.68 -20.41
CA TYR A 316 6.70 15.06 -19.10
C TYR A 316 7.78 15.43 -18.06
N PRO A 317 7.93 16.72 -17.73
CA PRO A 317 9.02 17.20 -16.88
C PRO A 317 9.03 16.57 -15.48
N VAL A 318 7.86 16.30 -14.89
CA VAL A 318 7.78 15.71 -13.55
C VAL A 318 8.28 14.27 -13.59
N SER A 319 7.73 13.46 -14.49
CA SER A 319 7.99 12.03 -14.55
C SER A 319 9.38 11.71 -15.09
N VAL A 320 9.84 12.42 -16.13
CA VAL A 320 11.20 12.29 -16.64
C VAL A 320 12.23 12.79 -15.62
N GLY A 321 11.94 13.91 -14.95
CA GLY A 321 12.79 14.41 -13.88
C GLY A 321 12.96 13.40 -12.73
N ALA A 322 11.88 12.70 -12.35
CA ALA A 322 11.92 11.65 -11.35
C ALA A 322 12.67 10.40 -11.84
N ALA A 323 12.44 9.97 -13.07
CA ALA A 323 13.16 8.84 -13.68
C ALA A 323 14.67 9.10 -13.74
N ARG A 324 15.09 10.30 -14.15
CA ARG A 324 16.51 10.71 -14.17
C ARG A 324 17.18 10.56 -12.81
N ARG A 325 16.52 11.00 -11.73
CA ARG A 325 17.05 10.87 -10.35
C ARG A 325 17.30 9.42 -9.94
N VAL A 326 16.44 8.50 -10.38
CA VAL A 326 16.58 7.06 -10.09
C VAL A 326 17.62 6.41 -10.99
N LEU A 327 17.67 6.75 -12.27
CA LEU A 327 18.53 6.08 -13.26
C LEU A 327 19.99 6.54 -13.24
N ARG A 328 20.26 7.78 -12.81
CA ARG A 328 21.60 8.38 -12.79
C ARG A 328 22.63 7.61 -11.95
N PRO A 329 22.32 7.17 -10.70
CA PRO A 329 23.25 6.38 -9.90
C PRO A 329 23.67 5.05 -10.55
N PHE A 330 22.87 4.53 -11.47
CA PHE A 330 23.14 3.30 -12.20
C PHE A 330 23.83 3.54 -13.56
N GLY A 331 24.02 4.81 -13.96
CA GLY A 331 24.55 5.15 -15.28
C GLY A 331 23.62 4.74 -16.43
N LEU A 332 22.31 4.65 -16.18
CA LEU A 332 21.29 4.26 -17.17
C LEU A 332 20.57 5.47 -17.76
N GLU A 333 20.72 6.67 -17.16
CA GLU A 333 19.99 7.88 -17.55
C GLU A 333 20.07 8.17 -19.07
N ARG A 334 21.28 8.16 -19.64
CA ARG A 334 21.48 8.48 -21.07
C ARG A 334 20.94 7.42 -22.02
N ASP A 335 21.08 6.14 -21.66
CA ASP A 335 20.66 5.03 -22.51
C ASP A 335 19.15 4.81 -22.50
N VAL A 336 18.51 5.17 -21.40
CA VAL A 336 17.07 5.25 -21.27
C VAL A 336 16.64 6.60 -21.86
N ILE A 337 16.69 7.68 -21.09
CA ILE A 337 16.02 8.95 -21.40
C ILE A 337 16.49 9.65 -22.68
N ASP A 338 17.80 9.61 -22.99
CA ASP A 338 18.36 10.47 -24.05
C ASP A 338 18.55 9.77 -25.40
N ARG A 339 18.46 8.43 -25.46
CA ARG A 339 18.76 7.62 -26.66
C ARG A 339 17.52 7.01 -27.32
N GLU A 340 16.34 7.52 -27.01
CA GLU A 340 15.13 6.73 -27.08
C GLU A 340 14.29 6.77 -28.36
N ARG A 341 13.49 5.70 -28.50
CA ARG A 341 12.39 5.55 -29.44
C ARG A 341 11.10 5.92 -28.70
N VAL A 342 10.63 7.15 -28.87
CA VAL A 342 9.39 7.65 -28.25
C VAL A 342 8.21 6.78 -28.70
N VAL A 343 7.48 6.22 -27.74
CA VAL A 343 6.23 5.48 -28.01
C VAL A 343 5.06 6.42 -27.74
N GLY A 344 4.43 6.93 -28.82
CA GLY A 344 3.16 7.66 -28.79
C GLY A 344 3.12 8.94 -27.96
#